data_AF-A0A2V6SHB5-F1
#
_entry.id   AF-A0A2V6SHB5-F1
#
_cell.length_a   1.000
_cell.length_b   1.000
_cell.length_c   1.000
_cell.angle_alpha   90.00
_cell.angle_beta   90.00
_cell.angle_gamma   90.00
#
_symmetry.space_group_name_H-M   'P 1'
#
loop_
_entity.id
_entity.type
_entity.pdbx_description
1 polymer ?
#
loop_
_entity_poly.entity_id
_entity_poly.type
_entity_poly.pdbx_seq_one_letter_code
_entity_poly.pdbx_strand_id
1 'polypeptide(L)'
;MSDKETLLKEARDGYLELQQSIAGLDEARAGEPWLGTWGVREILIHASGWLLEMTPALERIGRGEAPYPEGVSYDDFDAWNAKFVEARRGVKLSDVVAELEASHRDFVAAARALPDEQFAPETAGRGLIENCTSQHYREHAGQIREWRRETMTS
;
A
#
# COMPACT_ATOMS: atom_id res chain seq x y z
N MET A 1 -22.07 11.34 4.68
CA MET A 1 -20.86 10.56 4.94
C MET A 1 -19.78 11.57 5.26
N SER A 2 -19.09 11.45 6.39
CA SER A 2 -17.98 12.35 6.73
C SER A 2 -16.77 12.10 5.81
N ASP A 3 -15.82 13.02 5.79
CA ASP A 3 -14.55 12.83 5.06
C ASP A 3 -13.83 11.57 5.53
N LYS A 4 -13.86 11.31 6.84
CA LYS A 4 -13.35 10.09 7.46
C LYS A 4 -14.00 8.83 6.92
N GLU A 5 -15.33 8.76 6.95
CA GLU A 5 -16.05 7.60 6.43
C GLU A 5 -15.77 7.39 4.94
N THR A 6 -15.64 8.48 4.18
CA THR A 6 -15.35 8.46 2.73
C THR A 6 -13.96 7.89 2.47
N LEU A 7 -12.91 8.41 3.11
CA LEU A 7 -11.54 7.96 2.91
C LEU A 7 -11.31 6.53 3.38
N LEU A 8 -11.90 6.11 4.50
CA LEU A 8 -11.84 4.71 4.95
C LEU A 8 -12.57 3.76 3.99
N LYS A 9 -13.67 4.21 3.40
CA LYS A 9 -14.38 3.45 2.35
C LYS A 9 -13.51 3.33 1.10
N GLU A 10 -12.88 4.41 0.66
CA GLU A 10 -11.99 4.42 -0.51
C GLU A 10 -10.77 3.53 -0.31
N ALA A 11 -10.16 3.53 0.89
CA ALA A 11 -9.06 2.66 1.24
C ALA A 11 -9.45 1.18 1.06
N ARG A 12 -10.62 0.80 1.59
CA ARG A 12 -11.17 -0.55 1.46
C ARG A 12 -11.47 -0.90 0.00
N ASP A 13 -12.14 -0.01 -0.73
CA ASP A 13 -12.54 -0.28 -2.10
C ASP A 13 -11.30 -0.40 -3.01
N GLY A 14 -10.29 0.46 -2.84
CA GLY A 14 -9.01 0.36 -3.54
C GLY A 14 -8.26 -0.95 -3.23
N TYR A 15 -8.29 -1.41 -1.97
CA TYR A 15 -7.71 -2.70 -1.61
C TYR A 15 -8.40 -3.87 -2.32
N LEU A 16 -9.75 -3.86 -2.38
CA LEU A 16 -10.51 -4.86 -3.12
C LEU A 16 -10.20 -4.84 -4.63
N GLU A 17 -10.00 -3.66 -5.22
CA GLU A 17 -9.59 -3.53 -6.62
C GLU A 17 -8.20 -4.14 -6.88
N LEU A 18 -7.25 -3.95 -5.97
CA LEU A 18 -5.92 -4.57 -6.03
C LEU A 18 -6.02 -6.08 -5.90
N GLN A 19 -6.74 -6.60 -4.92
CA GLN A 19 -6.96 -8.04 -4.74
C GLN A 19 -7.57 -8.70 -5.99
N GLN A 20 -8.54 -8.04 -6.61
CA GLN A 20 -9.14 -8.52 -7.87
C GLN A 20 -8.14 -8.53 -9.02
N SER A 21 -7.24 -7.55 -9.10
CA SER A 21 -6.23 -7.49 -10.18
C SER A 21 -5.24 -8.65 -10.14
N ILE A 22 -4.98 -9.22 -8.95
CA ILE A 22 -4.04 -10.33 -8.75
C ILE A 22 -4.71 -11.71 -8.67
N ALA A 23 -6.04 -11.76 -8.68
CA ALA A 23 -6.78 -13.01 -8.56
C ALA A 23 -6.39 -14.02 -9.66
N GLY A 24 -6.08 -15.24 -9.23
CA GLY A 24 -5.71 -16.36 -10.11
C GLY A 24 -4.28 -16.31 -10.67
N LEU A 25 -3.42 -15.39 -10.21
CA LEU A 25 -1.99 -15.45 -10.54
C LEU A 25 -1.31 -16.59 -9.77
N ASP A 26 -0.42 -17.31 -10.45
CA ASP A 26 0.49 -18.27 -9.83
C ASP A 26 1.84 -17.63 -9.47
N GLU A 27 2.72 -18.38 -8.82
CA GLU A 27 4.04 -17.91 -8.38
C GLU A 27 4.95 -17.48 -9.54
N ALA A 28 4.82 -18.14 -10.71
CA ALA A 28 5.65 -17.84 -11.87
C ALA A 28 5.25 -16.50 -12.49
N ARG A 29 3.95 -16.32 -12.73
CA ARG A 29 3.37 -15.08 -13.28
C ARG A 29 3.52 -13.92 -12.32
N ALA A 30 3.36 -14.14 -11.02
CA ALA A 30 3.54 -13.07 -10.04
C ALA A 30 4.99 -12.59 -9.93
N GLY A 31 5.97 -13.45 -10.20
CA GLY A 31 7.38 -13.08 -10.23
C GLY A 31 7.89 -12.58 -11.60
N GLU A 32 7.05 -12.56 -12.63
CA GLU A 32 7.43 -12.14 -13.97
C GLU A 32 7.66 -10.62 -14.00
N PRO A 33 8.89 -10.14 -14.26
CA PRO A 33 9.17 -8.72 -14.26
C PRO A 33 8.62 -8.06 -15.52
N TRP A 34 7.93 -6.95 -15.34
CA TRP A 34 7.35 -6.18 -16.45
C TRP A 34 7.32 -4.67 -16.16
N LEU A 35 7.21 -4.29 -14.89
CA LEU A 35 7.30 -2.90 -14.44
C LEU A 35 8.73 -2.62 -13.98
N GLY A 36 9.61 -2.31 -14.94
CA GLY A 36 11.04 -2.19 -14.69
C GLY A 36 11.66 -3.54 -14.31
N THR A 37 12.07 -3.69 -13.05
CA THR A 37 12.61 -4.96 -12.52
C THR A 37 11.61 -5.74 -11.67
N TRP A 38 10.39 -5.21 -11.49
CA TRP A 38 9.40 -5.77 -10.59
C TRP A 38 8.33 -6.56 -11.33
N GLY A 39 7.96 -7.70 -10.73
CA GLY A 39 6.70 -8.37 -11.00
C GLY A 39 5.63 -7.96 -10.00
N VAL A 40 4.49 -8.64 -10.04
CA VAL A 40 3.37 -8.42 -9.11
C VAL A 40 3.80 -8.67 -7.67
N ARG A 41 4.66 -9.68 -7.42
CA ARG A 41 5.14 -10.00 -6.07
C ARG A 41 5.85 -8.82 -5.43
N GLU A 42 6.79 -8.21 -6.14
CA GLU A 42 7.55 -7.06 -5.64
C GLU A 42 6.65 -5.83 -5.47
N ILE A 43 5.63 -5.68 -6.32
CA ILE A 43 4.60 -4.64 -6.15
C ILE A 43 3.86 -4.81 -4.82
N LEU A 44 3.40 -6.02 -4.51
CA LEU A 44 2.68 -6.27 -3.26
C LEU A 44 3.58 -6.12 -2.03
N ILE A 45 4.86 -6.50 -2.13
CA ILE A 45 5.86 -6.33 -1.05
C ILE A 45 6.09 -4.85 -0.74
N HIS A 46 6.25 -3.98 -1.76
CA HIS A 46 6.42 -2.57 -1.46
C HIS A 46 5.15 -1.98 -0.82
N ALA A 47 3.97 -2.46 -1.24
CA ALA A 47 2.70 -1.93 -0.76
C ALA A 47 2.50 -2.28 0.72
N SER A 48 2.77 -3.53 1.11
CA SER A 48 2.78 -3.91 2.53
C SER A 48 3.88 -3.17 3.30
N GLY A 49 5.06 -2.98 2.69
CA GLY A 49 6.17 -2.22 3.24
C GLY A 49 5.78 -0.80 3.67
N TRP A 50 5.13 -0.04 2.79
CA TRP A 50 4.66 1.32 3.11
C TRP A 50 3.59 1.35 4.19
N LEU A 51 2.65 0.39 4.20
CA LEU A 51 1.64 0.31 5.27
C LEU A 51 2.28 0.05 6.64
N LEU A 52 3.23 -0.89 6.70
CA LEU A 52 3.97 -1.20 7.92
C LEU A 52 4.80 -0.01 8.40
N GLU A 53 5.49 0.67 7.48
CA GLU A 53 6.35 1.82 7.79
C GLU A 53 5.53 3.05 8.22
N MET A 54 4.35 3.27 7.65
CA MET A 54 3.51 4.46 7.91
C MET A 54 2.47 4.26 9.00
N THR A 55 2.18 3.03 9.44
CA THR A 55 1.27 2.79 10.58
C THR A 55 1.71 3.54 11.85
N PRO A 56 3.00 3.50 12.27
CA PRO A 56 3.47 4.28 13.41
C PRO A 56 3.29 5.80 13.24
N ALA A 57 3.30 6.31 12.01
CA ALA A 57 3.09 7.73 11.73
C ALA A 57 1.64 8.15 12.03
N LEU A 58 0.66 7.31 11.67
CA LEU A 58 -0.75 7.53 12.06
C LEU A 58 -0.90 7.50 13.58
N GLU A 59 -0.28 6.54 14.26
CA GLU A 59 -0.35 6.45 15.73
C GLU A 59 0.24 7.70 16.42
N ARG A 60 1.37 8.23 15.91
CA ARG A 60 1.98 9.49 16.38
C ARG A 60 1.05 10.68 16.20
N ILE A 61 0.46 10.83 15.00
CA ILE A 61 -0.53 11.87 14.72
C ILE A 61 -1.71 11.77 15.71
N GLY A 62 -2.19 10.56 16.00
CA GLY A 62 -3.27 10.32 16.96
C GLY A 62 -2.94 10.79 18.38
N ARG A 63 -1.65 10.83 18.74
CA ARG A 63 -1.15 11.38 20.03
C ARG A 63 -0.82 12.87 19.97
N GLY A 64 -1.02 13.54 18.82
CA GLY A 64 -0.64 14.94 18.61
C GLY A 64 0.86 15.15 18.42
N GLU A 65 1.60 14.10 18.07
CA GLU A 65 3.04 14.14 17.80
C GLU A 65 3.32 14.37 16.32
N ALA A 66 4.56 14.75 15.99
CA ALA A 66 5.01 14.76 14.60
C ALA A 66 4.97 13.34 14.00
N PRO A 67 4.53 13.18 12.74
CA PRO A 67 4.32 11.87 12.14
C PRO A 67 5.61 11.05 12.00
N TYR A 68 6.72 11.72 11.70
CA TYR A 68 7.98 11.05 11.38
C TYR A 68 8.99 11.13 12.53
N PRO A 69 9.78 10.08 12.78
CA PRO A 69 10.89 10.14 13.74
C PRO A 69 11.93 11.19 13.32
N GLU A 70 12.59 11.80 14.30
CA GLU A 70 13.68 12.74 14.04
C GLU A 70 14.83 12.01 13.31
N GLY A 71 15.39 12.66 12.29
CA GLY A 71 16.51 12.13 11.50
C GLY A 71 16.14 11.08 10.45
N VAL A 72 14.85 10.74 10.28
CA VAL A 72 14.39 9.85 9.21
C VAL A 72 13.82 10.70 8.07
N SER A 73 14.39 10.54 6.87
CA SER A 73 13.84 11.10 5.63
C SER A 73 13.18 10.00 4.80
N TYR A 74 12.05 10.35 4.19
CA TYR A 74 11.31 9.51 3.25
C TYR A 74 11.37 10.07 1.82
N ASP A 75 12.32 10.97 1.52
CA ASP A 75 12.43 11.61 0.20
C ASP A 75 13.02 10.66 -0.86
N ASP A 76 13.83 9.67 -0.44
CA ASP A 76 14.38 8.64 -1.31
C ASP A 76 13.46 7.40 -1.31
N PHE A 77 12.34 7.52 -2.03
CA PHE A 77 11.35 6.45 -2.15
C PHE A 77 11.97 5.19 -2.76
N ASP A 78 12.92 5.32 -3.68
CA ASP A 78 13.57 4.18 -4.34
C ASP A 78 14.41 3.36 -3.36
N ALA A 79 15.16 4.01 -2.45
CA ALA A 79 15.91 3.32 -1.41
C ALA A 79 14.99 2.58 -0.42
N TRP A 80 13.86 3.19 -0.04
CA TRP A 80 12.86 2.55 0.81
C TRP A 80 12.19 1.35 0.13
N ASN A 81 11.76 1.54 -1.11
CA ASN A 81 11.19 0.50 -1.96
C ASN A 81 12.14 -0.69 -2.11
N ALA A 82 13.41 -0.43 -2.43
CA ALA A 82 14.44 -1.45 -2.52
C ALA A 82 14.62 -2.19 -1.19
N LYS A 83 14.71 -1.46 -0.07
CA LYS A 83 14.81 -2.05 1.27
C LYS A 83 13.65 -3.00 1.56
N PHE A 84 12.41 -2.63 1.23
CA PHE A 84 11.25 -3.49 1.44
C PHE A 84 11.33 -4.76 0.61
N VAL A 85 11.60 -4.64 -0.68
CA VAL A 85 11.70 -5.75 -1.64
C VAL A 85 12.84 -6.71 -1.29
N GLU A 86 14.04 -6.20 -1.01
CA GLU A 86 15.20 -7.02 -0.65
C GLU A 86 14.96 -7.83 0.62
N ALA A 87 14.33 -7.24 1.63
CA ALA A 87 14.02 -7.92 2.88
C ALA A 87 13.04 -9.09 2.72
N ARG A 88 12.27 -9.14 1.63
CA ARG A 88 11.31 -10.21 1.31
C ARG A 88 11.66 -10.92 0.00
N ARG A 89 12.92 -10.91 -0.43
CA ARG A 89 13.33 -11.58 -1.67
C ARG A 89 12.99 -13.08 -1.61
N GLY A 90 12.25 -13.56 -2.61
CA GLY A 90 11.94 -14.98 -2.79
C GLY A 90 10.84 -15.55 -1.88
N VAL A 91 10.11 -14.71 -1.14
CA VAL A 91 8.91 -15.14 -0.39
C VAL A 91 7.81 -15.63 -1.34
N LYS A 92 6.93 -16.50 -0.86
CA LYS A 92 5.80 -16.99 -1.64
C LYS A 92 4.77 -15.89 -1.83
N LEU A 93 4.09 -15.88 -2.99
CA LEU A 93 3.02 -14.93 -3.27
C LEU A 93 1.92 -14.98 -2.19
N SER A 94 1.56 -16.19 -1.73
CA SER A 94 0.56 -16.35 -0.67
C SER A 94 0.93 -15.61 0.62
N ASP A 95 2.21 -15.62 0.97
CA ASP A 95 2.70 -15.03 2.21
C ASP A 95 2.71 -13.50 2.09
N VAL A 96 3.07 -12.96 0.91
CA VAL A 96 2.97 -11.51 0.62
C VAL A 96 1.53 -11.03 0.66
N VAL A 97 0.61 -11.79 0.07
CA VAL A 97 -0.83 -11.43 0.09
C VAL A 97 -1.34 -11.41 1.53
N ALA A 98 -0.96 -12.37 2.36
CA ALA A 98 -1.31 -12.39 3.78
C ALA A 98 -0.70 -11.21 4.56
N GLU A 99 0.56 -10.84 4.28
CA GLU A 99 1.21 -9.66 4.88
C GLU A 99 0.50 -8.37 4.46
N LEU A 100 0.16 -8.23 3.18
CA LEU A 100 -0.58 -7.07 2.68
C LEU A 100 -1.97 -6.96 3.32
N GLU A 101 -2.69 -8.08 3.49
CA GLU A 101 -3.97 -8.09 4.18
C GLU A 101 -3.86 -7.65 5.64
N ALA A 102 -2.88 -8.21 6.37
CA ALA A 102 -2.65 -7.88 7.76
C ALA A 102 -2.26 -6.40 7.94
N SER A 103 -1.29 -5.93 7.14
CA SER A 103 -0.82 -4.54 7.18
C SER A 103 -1.90 -3.55 6.75
N HIS A 104 -2.74 -3.87 5.75
CA HIS A 104 -3.89 -3.05 5.38
C HIS A 104 -4.89 -2.91 6.54
N ARG A 105 -5.26 -4.03 7.17
CA ARG A 105 -6.18 -4.03 8.31
C ARG A 105 -5.64 -3.17 9.45
N ASP A 106 -4.36 -3.33 9.79
CA ASP A 106 -3.74 -2.65 10.93
C ASP A 106 -3.58 -1.14 10.64
N PHE A 107 -3.16 -0.77 9.42
CA PHE A 107 -3.08 0.61 8.97
C PHE A 107 -4.45 1.31 8.98
N VAL A 108 -5.50 0.65 8.46
CA VAL A 108 -6.87 1.18 8.47
C VAL A 108 -7.43 1.30 9.90
N ALA A 109 -7.05 0.40 10.80
CA ALA A 109 -7.42 0.50 12.21
C ALA A 109 -6.77 1.72 12.88
N ALA A 110 -5.47 1.95 12.63
CA ALA A 110 -4.76 3.14 13.10
C ALA A 110 -5.38 4.43 12.53
N ALA A 111 -5.68 4.45 11.23
CA ALA A 111 -6.35 5.58 10.58
C ALA A 111 -7.72 5.86 11.23
N ARG A 112 -8.53 4.82 11.47
CA ARG A 112 -9.86 4.96 12.10
C ARG A 112 -9.79 5.56 13.51
N ALA A 113 -8.71 5.34 14.24
CA ALA A 113 -8.50 5.88 15.58
C ALA A 113 -8.14 7.37 15.59
N LEU A 114 -7.77 7.96 14.45
CA LEU A 114 -7.48 9.39 14.34
C LEU A 114 -8.73 10.26 14.60
N PRO A 115 -8.55 11.46 15.16
CA PRO A 115 -9.64 12.43 15.28
C PRO A 115 -10.07 12.93 13.89
N ASP A 116 -11.34 13.33 13.73
CA ASP A 116 -11.96 13.63 12.44
C ASP A 116 -11.27 14.80 11.70
N GLU A 117 -10.64 15.71 12.44
CA GLU A 117 -9.87 16.83 11.88
C GLU A 117 -8.70 16.36 11.01
N GLN A 118 -8.14 15.16 11.26
CA GLN A 118 -7.05 14.58 10.47
C GLN A 118 -7.51 14.01 9.11
N PHE A 119 -8.78 14.20 8.76
CA PHE A 119 -9.33 13.84 7.45
C PHE A 119 -9.67 15.07 6.59
N ALA A 120 -9.47 16.27 7.14
CA ALA A 120 -9.58 17.52 6.38
C ALA A 120 -8.50 17.61 5.30
N PRO A 121 -8.72 18.38 4.22
CA PRO A 121 -7.71 18.62 3.18
C PRO A 121 -6.36 19.06 3.76
N GLU A 122 -5.27 18.65 3.11
CA GLU A 122 -3.88 19.03 3.44
C GLU A 122 -3.36 18.58 4.82
N THR A 123 -4.12 17.77 5.57
CA THR A 123 -3.64 17.18 6.81
C THR A 123 -2.74 15.97 6.56
N ALA A 124 -1.78 15.75 7.45
CA ALA A 124 -0.87 14.61 7.36
C ALA A 124 -1.63 13.27 7.44
N GLY A 125 -2.66 13.16 8.30
CA GLY A 125 -3.49 11.95 8.41
C GLY A 125 -4.16 11.60 7.08
N ARG A 126 -4.83 12.56 6.45
CA ARG A 126 -5.44 12.38 5.12
C ARG A 126 -4.42 11.97 4.08
N GLY A 127 -3.31 12.71 3.99
CA GLY A 127 -2.26 12.44 3.00
C GLY A 127 -1.68 11.03 3.14
N LEU A 128 -1.43 10.57 4.36
CA LEU A 128 -0.96 9.19 4.59
C LEU A 128 -1.98 8.15 4.16
N ILE A 129 -3.27 8.35 4.47
CA ILE A 129 -4.33 7.41 4.10
C ILE A 129 -4.47 7.32 2.58
N GLU A 130 -4.60 8.45 1.90
CA GLU A 130 -4.76 8.49 0.44
C GLU A 130 -3.53 7.87 -0.26
N ASN A 131 -2.32 8.32 0.10
CA ASN A 131 -1.08 7.91 -0.56
C ASN A 131 -0.66 6.46 -0.27
N CYS A 132 -0.96 5.91 0.92
CA CYS A 132 -0.58 4.52 1.22
C CYS A 132 -1.64 3.50 0.79
N THR A 133 -2.90 3.94 0.60
CA THR A 133 -4.02 3.04 0.32
C THR A 133 -4.66 3.29 -1.04
N SER A 134 -5.78 3.99 -1.10
CA SER A 134 -6.68 4.02 -2.25
C SER A 134 -6.00 4.48 -3.55
N GLN A 135 -5.16 5.51 -3.50
CA GLN A 135 -4.43 6.00 -4.68
C GLN A 135 -3.43 4.94 -5.16
N HIS A 136 -2.59 4.47 -4.24
CA HIS A 136 -1.51 3.53 -4.50
C HIS A 136 -2.01 2.17 -4.99
N TYR A 137 -3.04 1.62 -4.33
CA TYR A 137 -3.67 0.38 -4.75
C TYR A 137 -4.29 0.49 -6.13
N ARG A 138 -4.98 1.60 -6.44
CA ARG A 138 -5.63 1.78 -7.75
C ARG A 138 -4.62 1.97 -8.88
N GLU A 139 -3.54 2.68 -8.64
CA GLU A 139 -2.43 2.81 -9.58
C GLU A 139 -1.89 1.43 -9.96
N HIS A 140 -1.47 0.64 -8.97
CA HIS A 140 -0.91 -0.69 -9.21
C HIS A 140 -1.94 -1.69 -9.74
N ALA A 141 -3.20 -1.63 -9.30
CA ALA A 141 -4.25 -2.47 -9.85
C ALA A 141 -4.49 -2.15 -11.34
N GLY A 142 -4.42 -0.88 -11.76
CA GLY A 142 -4.52 -0.46 -13.15
C GLY A 142 -3.39 -1.03 -14.00
N GLN A 143 -2.16 -0.81 -13.54
CA GLN A 143 -0.91 -1.36 -14.07
C GLN A 143 -0.97 -2.89 -14.25
N ILE A 144 -1.34 -3.63 -13.22
CA ILE A 144 -1.43 -5.10 -13.27
C ILE A 144 -2.50 -5.56 -14.27
N ARG A 145 -3.66 -4.89 -14.30
CA ARG A 145 -4.73 -5.23 -15.27
C ARG A 145 -4.28 -4.98 -16.71
N GLU A 146 -3.51 -3.94 -16.96
CA GLU A 146 -2.96 -3.63 -18.28
C GLU A 146 -1.98 -4.71 -18.73
N TRP A 147 -0.96 -5.01 -17.91
CA TRP A 147 -0.01 -6.08 -18.18
C TRP A 147 -0.69 -7.43 -18.45
N ARG A 148 -1.71 -7.80 -17.67
CA ARG A 148 -2.48 -9.02 -17.89
C ARG A 148 -3.18 -9.05 -19.24
N ARG A 149 -3.75 -7.93 -19.70
CA ARG A 149 -4.38 -7.87 -21.03
C ARG A 149 -3.33 -8.09 -22.12
N GLU A 150 -2.21 -7.38 -22.06
CA GLU A 150 -1.17 -7.45 -23.10
C GLU A 150 -0.57 -8.86 -23.23
N THR A 151 -0.37 -9.54 -22.10
CA THR A 151 0.26 -10.86 -22.05
C THR A 151 -0.71 -12.05 -22.21
N MET A 152 -2.02 -11.85 -22.07
CA MET A 152 -3.04 -12.88 -22.31
C MET A 152 -3.61 -12.89 -23.74
N THR A 153 -3.25 -11.89 -24.56
CA THR A 153 -3.67 -11.81 -25.97
C THR A 153 -2.58 -12.23 -26.97
N SER A 154 -1.41 -12.63 -26.47
CA SER A 154 -0.29 -13.19 -27.25
C SER A 154 -0.17 -14.69 -27.02
#